data_AF-A0A0S8A759-F1
#
_entry.id   AF-A0A0S8A759-F1
#
_cell.length_a   1.000
_cell.length_b   1.000
_cell.length_c   1.000
_cell.angle_alpha   90.00
_cell.angle_beta   90.00
_cell.angle_gamma   90.00
#
_symmetry.space_group_name_H-M   'P 1'
#
loop_
_entity.id
_entity.type
_entity.pdbx_description
1 polymer ?
#
loop_
_entity_poly.entity_id
_entity_poly.type
_entity_poly.pdbx_seq_one_letter_code
_entity_poly.pdbx_strand_id
1 'polypeptide(L)'
;MLAGVTGAEVRGQPSEYQGKLLQWTLQYLATQQADELRSEIPQGRSYMLARGPLPEAGFVYVILSPDQLSQVERLSPLTQVVIIGRVRVARSRYLGNPILELVDIAVRQQ
;
A
#
# COMPACT_ATOMS: atom_id res chain seq x y z
N MET A 1 5.28 1.21 15.48
CA MET A 1 5.38 0.70 14.10
C MET A 1 5.63 -0.80 14.19
N LEU A 2 4.95 -1.61 13.38
CA LEU A 2 5.14 -3.06 13.33
C LEU A 2 5.96 -3.44 12.10
N ALA A 3 6.92 -4.34 12.27
CA ALA A 3 7.74 -4.92 11.20
C ALA A 3 7.56 -6.44 11.17
N GLY A 4 7.78 -7.07 10.01
CA GLY A 4 7.63 -8.51 9.85
C GLY A 4 6.18 -9.03 9.75
N VAL A 5 5.19 -8.13 9.79
CA VAL A 5 3.77 -8.46 9.62
C VAL A 5 3.50 -8.76 8.15
N THR A 6 2.82 -9.87 7.87
CA THR A 6 2.42 -10.30 6.52
C THR A 6 1.12 -9.65 6.05
N GLY A 7 0.90 -9.60 4.73
CA GLY A 7 -0.37 -9.18 4.14
C GLY A 7 -1.50 -10.16 4.45
N ALA A 8 -1.19 -11.44 4.63
CA ALA A 8 -2.12 -12.46 5.10
C ALA A 8 -2.58 -12.21 6.54
N GLU A 9 -1.67 -11.90 7.48
CA GLU A 9 -2.01 -11.59 8.87
C GLU A 9 -2.91 -10.36 8.98
N VAL A 10 -2.59 -9.28 8.25
CA VAL A 10 -3.42 -8.07 8.23
C VAL A 10 -4.85 -8.38 7.81
N ARG A 11 -5.02 -9.14 6.71
CA ARG A 11 -6.35 -9.51 6.21
C ARG A 11 -7.08 -10.48 7.13
N GLY A 12 -6.35 -11.36 7.81
CA GLY A 12 -6.90 -12.36 8.73
C GLY A 12 -7.38 -11.77 10.05
N GLN A 13 -6.82 -10.63 10.47
CA GLN A 13 -7.12 -10.00 11.76
C GLN A 13 -7.42 -8.49 11.62
N PRO A 14 -8.45 -8.08 10.86
CA PRO A 14 -8.68 -6.67 10.52
C PRO A 14 -8.73 -5.69 11.70
N SER A 15 -9.43 -6.08 12.78
CA SER A 15 -9.60 -5.27 13.99
C SER A 15 -8.28 -5.04 14.72
N GLU A 16 -7.31 -5.93 14.58
CA GLU A 16 -6.02 -5.78 15.23
C GLU A 16 -5.10 -4.81 14.50
N TYR A 17 -5.24 -4.69 13.18
CA TYR A 17 -4.27 -3.95 12.36
C TYR A 17 -4.76 -2.60 11.87
N GLN A 18 -6.08 -2.36 11.80
CA GLN A 18 -6.62 -1.09 11.37
C GLN A 18 -6.10 0.08 12.23
N GLY A 19 -5.64 1.14 11.57
CA GLY A 19 -5.02 2.32 12.19
C GLY A 19 -3.55 2.16 12.58
N LYS A 20 -2.99 0.94 12.58
CA LYS A 20 -1.58 0.72 12.93
C LYS A 20 -0.64 1.09 11.79
N LEU A 21 0.60 1.45 12.16
CA LEU A 21 1.71 1.67 11.22
C LEU A 21 2.48 0.38 11.00
N LEU A 22 2.65 0.01 9.73
CA LEU A 22 3.42 -1.14 9.27
C LEU A 22 4.63 -0.67 8.46
N GLN A 23 5.73 -1.41 8.55
CA GLN A 23 6.84 -1.31 7.61
C GLN A 23 6.80 -2.50 6.65
N TRP A 24 6.65 -2.22 5.36
CA TRP A 24 6.57 -3.25 4.32
C TRP A 24 7.54 -3.01 3.19
N THR A 25 8.17 -4.09 2.72
CA THR A 25 8.86 -4.09 1.44
C THR A 25 7.86 -4.45 0.36
N LEU A 26 7.66 -3.56 -0.61
CA LEU A 26 6.73 -3.71 -1.71
C LEU A 26 7.45 -3.63 -3.05
N GLN A 27 6.88 -4.24 -4.07
CA GLN A 27 7.27 -4.04 -5.45
C GLN A 27 6.29 -3.08 -6.12
N TYR A 28 6.78 -1.91 -6.55
CA TYR A 28 5.99 -0.92 -7.28
C TYR A 28 5.51 -1.48 -8.61
N LEU A 29 4.24 -1.24 -8.97
CA LEU A 29 3.69 -1.66 -10.26
C LEU A 29 3.26 -0.45 -11.10
N ALA A 30 2.41 0.42 -10.54
CA ALA A 30 1.90 1.59 -11.23
C ALA A 30 1.31 2.60 -10.24
N THR A 31 1.05 3.81 -10.72
CA THR A 31 0.22 4.80 -10.02
C THR A 31 -1.09 4.97 -10.77
N GLN A 32 -2.20 5.06 -10.04
CA GLN A 32 -3.55 5.20 -10.60
C GLN A 32 -4.38 6.18 -9.77
N GLN A 33 -5.49 6.66 -10.33
CA GLN A 33 -6.52 7.38 -9.59
C GLN A 33 -7.67 6.44 -9.23
N ALA A 34 -8.26 6.62 -8.04
CA ALA A 34 -9.41 5.83 -7.61
C ALA A 34 -10.66 6.16 -8.44
N ASP A 35 -11.28 5.11 -8.98
CA ASP A 35 -12.59 5.11 -9.63
C ASP A 35 -13.68 4.64 -8.67
N GLU A 36 -14.93 4.56 -9.15
CA GLU A 36 -16.10 4.18 -8.36
C GLU A 36 -16.01 2.76 -7.76
N LEU A 37 -15.21 1.87 -8.37
CA LEU A 37 -15.02 0.49 -7.91
C LEU A 37 -14.14 0.42 -6.65
N ARG A 38 -13.43 1.50 -6.31
CA ARG A 38 -12.51 1.58 -5.17
C ARG A 38 -13.04 2.53 -4.11
N SER A 39 -14.29 2.33 -3.69
CA SER A 39 -15.01 3.20 -2.74
C SER A 39 -14.33 3.40 -1.37
N GLU A 40 -13.39 2.54 -1.00
CA GLU A 40 -12.59 2.64 0.23
C GLU A 40 -11.39 3.60 0.11
N ILE A 41 -11.06 4.02 -1.11
CA ILE A 41 -10.13 5.10 -1.43
C ILE A 41 -10.97 6.34 -1.78
N PRO A 42 -10.67 7.53 -1.24
CA PRO A 42 -11.39 8.75 -1.62
C PRO A 42 -11.38 8.96 -3.15
N GLN A 43 -12.53 9.33 -3.71
CA GLN A 43 -12.69 9.51 -5.15
C GLN A 43 -11.66 10.51 -5.72
N GLY A 44 -11.06 10.18 -6.86
CA GLY A 44 -10.03 11.02 -7.50
C GLY A 44 -8.67 11.04 -6.78
N ARG A 45 -8.53 10.35 -5.64
CA ARG A 45 -7.25 10.26 -4.94
C ARG A 45 -6.30 9.32 -5.70
N SER A 46 -5.06 9.76 -5.89
CA SER A 46 -4.02 8.91 -6.44
C SER A 46 -3.54 7.88 -5.41
N TYR A 47 -3.25 6.67 -5.90
CA TYR A 47 -2.69 5.60 -5.11
C TYR A 47 -1.63 4.84 -5.92
N MET A 48 -0.65 4.31 -5.21
CA MET A 48 0.32 3.35 -5.73
C MET A 48 -0.29 1.95 -5.69
N LEU A 49 -0.33 1.27 -6.83
CA LEU A 49 -0.55 -0.16 -6.92
C LEU A 49 0.78 -0.88 -6.75
N ALA A 50 0.85 -1.80 -5.78
CA ALA A 50 2.06 -2.55 -5.49
C ALA A 50 1.76 -4.03 -5.24
N ARG A 51 2.80 -4.86 -5.33
CA ARG A 51 2.79 -6.26 -4.92
C ARG A 51 3.54 -6.42 -3.59
N GLY A 52 2.99 -7.18 -2.66
CA GLY A 52 3.62 -7.48 -1.38
C GLY A 52 2.65 -7.57 -0.20
N PRO A 53 3.15 -7.48 1.04
CA PRO A 53 4.57 -7.37 1.40
C PRO A 53 5.40 -8.56 0.91
N LEU A 54 6.57 -8.30 0.33
CA LEU A 54 7.44 -9.38 -0.16
C LEU A 54 7.81 -10.33 0.99
N PRO A 55 7.80 -11.66 0.75
CA PRO A 55 7.72 -12.34 -0.54
C PRO A 55 6.30 -12.63 -1.06
N GLU A 56 5.23 -12.15 -0.42
CA GLU A 56 3.87 -12.37 -0.91
C GLU A 56 3.62 -11.73 -2.27
N ALA A 57 2.80 -12.39 -3.09
CA ALA A 57 2.42 -11.91 -4.41
C ALA A 57 1.07 -11.15 -4.44
N GLY A 58 0.48 -10.89 -3.26
CA GLY A 58 -0.78 -10.15 -3.14
C GLY A 58 -0.65 -8.69 -3.56
N PHE A 59 -1.77 -8.08 -3.95
CA PHE A 59 -1.81 -6.65 -4.25
C PHE A 59 -2.06 -5.83 -2.99
N VAL A 60 -1.43 -4.66 -2.92
CA VAL A 60 -1.67 -3.65 -1.90
C VAL A 60 -1.90 -2.31 -2.60
N TYR A 61 -2.89 -1.56 -2.10
CA TYR A 61 -3.15 -0.19 -2.54
C TYR A 61 -2.60 0.78 -1.50
N VAL A 62 -1.80 1.75 -1.94
CA VAL A 62 -1.19 2.72 -1.02
C VAL A 62 -1.59 4.12 -1.46
N ILE A 63 -2.44 4.77 -0.68
CA ILE A 63 -2.94 6.12 -0.93
C ILE A 63 -1.79 7.12 -0.78
N LEU A 64 -1.66 8.02 -1.75
CA LEU A 64 -0.59 9.01 -1.83
C LEU A 64 -1.14 10.41 -1.60
N SER A 65 -0.40 11.27 -0.90
CA SER A 65 -0.55 12.74 -0.94
C SER A 65 -0.04 13.32 -2.29
N PRO A 66 -0.35 14.58 -2.64
CA PRO A 66 0.13 15.17 -3.91
C PRO A 66 1.66 15.19 -4.00
N ASP A 67 2.35 15.48 -2.89
CA ASP A 67 3.82 15.52 -2.86
C ASP A 67 4.42 14.12 -3.05
N GLN A 68 3.82 13.12 -2.40
CA GLN A 68 4.23 11.71 -2.55
C GLN A 68 3.97 11.18 -3.96
N LEU A 69 2.92 11.64 -4.64
CA LEU A 69 2.61 11.25 -6.01
C LEU A 69 3.78 11.56 -6.95
N SER A 70 4.28 12.81 -6.92
CA SER A 70 5.42 13.22 -7.76
C SER A 70 6.70 12.44 -7.46
N GLN A 71 6.89 11.97 -6.22
CA GLN A 71 8.03 11.10 -5.87
C GLN A 71 7.85 9.69 -6.44
N VAL A 72 6.66 9.10 -6.29
CA VAL A 72 6.36 7.71 -6.70
C VAL A 72 6.31 7.58 -8.23
N GLU A 73 5.81 8.58 -8.96
CA GLU A 73 5.76 8.58 -10.42
C GLU A 73 7.14 8.51 -11.09
N ARG A 74 8.22 8.86 -10.36
CA ARG A 74 9.61 8.75 -10.85
C ARG A 74 10.17 7.34 -10.72
N LEU A 75 9.48 6.44 -10.01
CA LEU A 75 9.93 5.06 -9.86
C LEU A 75 9.72 4.29 -11.16
N SER A 76 10.71 3.50 -11.56
CA SER A 76 10.52 2.53 -12.63
C SER A 76 9.63 1.38 -12.12
N PRO A 77 8.71 0.85 -12.95
CA PRO A 77 7.95 -0.35 -12.59
C PRO A 77 8.85 -1.48 -12.09
N LEU A 78 8.34 -2.28 -11.17
CA LEU A 78 9.03 -3.38 -10.48
C LEU A 78 10.12 -2.97 -9.48
N THR A 79 10.36 -1.67 -9.28
CA THR A 79 11.24 -1.16 -8.23
C THR A 79 10.78 -1.64 -6.86
N GLN A 80 11.70 -2.20 -6.07
CA GLN A 80 11.41 -2.53 -4.68
C GLN A 80 11.54 -1.28 -3.81
N VAL A 81 10.55 -1.07 -2.96
CA VAL A 81 10.49 0.05 -2.02
C VAL A 81 10.23 -0.48 -0.62
N VAL A 82 10.79 0.18 0.37
CA VAL A 82 10.40 0.02 1.77
C VAL A 82 9.48 1.19 2.10
N ILE A 83 8.27 0.88 2.55
CA ILE A 83 7.30 1.89 2.98
C ILE A 83 7.05 1.80 4.47
N ILE A 84 6.65 2.94 5.03
CA ILE A 84 5.87 3.00 6.26
C ILE A 84 4.45 3.38 5.83
N GLY A 85 3.47 2.55 6.16
CA GLY A 85 2.07 2.78 5.81
C GLY A 85 1.14 2.60 7.01
N ARG A 86 0.13 3.47 7.12
CA ARG A 86 -0.97 3.29 8.07
C ARG A 86 -2.04 2.41 7.45
N VAL A 87 -2.46 1.34 8.12
CA VAL A 87 -3.55 0.51 7.64
C VAL A 87 -4.86 1.28 7.73
N ARG A 88 -5.45 1.62 6.58
CA ARG A 88 -6.77 2.27 6.51
C ARG A 88 -7.87 1.22 6.45
N VAL A 89 -7.68 0.23 5.59
CA VAL A 89 -8.57 -0.93 5.45
C VAL A 89 -7.71 -2.18 5.36
N ALA A 90 -7.91 -3.12 6.28
CA ALA A 90 -7.12 -4.34 6.30
C ALA A 90 -7.53 -5.33 5.20
N ARG A 91 -8.81 -5.33 4.82
CA ARG A 91 -9.37 -6.18 3.76
C ARG A 91 -10.47 -5.41 3.03
N SER A 92 -10.20 -4.99 1.79
CA SER A 92 -11.17 -4.24 0.98
C SER A 92 -12.41 -5.06 0.67
N ARG A 93 -13.58 -4.42 0.62
CA ARG A 93 -14.89 -5.09 0.46
C ARG A 93 -14.97 -5.91 -0.83
N TYR A 94 -14.47 -5.38 -1.94
CA TYR A 94 -14.62 -6.00 -3.27
C TYR A 94 -13.41 -6.84 -3.68
N LEU A 95 -12.20 -6.42 -3.35
CA LEU A 95 -10.96 -7.04 -3.83
C LEU A 95 -10.21 -7.82 -2.73
N GLY A 96 -10.62 -7.66 -1.47
CA GLY A 96 -10.01 -8.36 -0.34
C GLY A 96 -8.57 -7.96 -0.03
N ASN A 97 -8.06 -6.89 -0.62
CA ASN A 97 -6.67 -6.44 -0.52
C ASN A 97 -6.54 -5.32 0.54
N PRO A 98 -5.37 -5.18 1.19
CA PRO A 98 -5.13 -4.08 2.11
C PRO A 98 -5.05 -2.73 1.40
N ILE A 99 -5.54 -1.69 2.07
CA ILE A 99 -5.40 -0.28 1.68
C ILE A 99 -4.63 0.43 2.79
N LEU A 100 -3.50 1.01 2.43
CA LEU A 100 -2.64 1.79 3.33
C LEU A 100 -2.67 3.27 2.95
N GLU A 101 -2.45 4.15 3.93
CA GLU A 101 -2.04 5.53 3.69
C GLU A 101 -0.52 5.63 3.81
N LEU A 102 0.14 6.21 2.80
CA LEU A 102 1.59 6.33 2.80
C LEU A 102 2.05 7.34 3.86
N VAL A 103 2.95 6.91 4.74
CA VAL A 103 3.65 7.79 5.68
C VAL A 103 5.04 8.12 5.16
N ASP A 104 5.79 7.10 4.74
CA ASP A 104 7.15 7.27 4.23
C ASP A 104 7.49 6.19 3.18
N ILE A 105 8.44 6.50 2.30
CA ILE A 105 8.90 5.60 1.22
C ILE A 105 10.38 5.81 0.92
N ALA A 106 11.12 4.71 0.84
CA ALA A 106 12.50 4.66 0.38
C ALA A 106 12.67 3.59 -0.69
N VAL A 107 13.47 3.87 -1.72
CA VAL A 107 13.89 2.84 -2.69
C VAL A 107 14.82 1.87 -1.98
N ARG A 108 14.55 0.58 -2.10
CA ARG A 108 15.44 -0.45 -1.57
C ARG A 108 16.68 -0.52 -2.46
N GLN A 109 17.83 -0.08 -1.92
CA GLN A 109 19.11 -0.31 -2.59
C GLN A 109 19.39 -1.82 -2.56
N GLN A 110 19.78 -2.36 -3.72
CA GLN A 110 20.15 -3.77 -3.86
C GLN A 110 21.50 -4.04 -3.21
#